data_AF-Q73SG3-F1
#
_entry.id   AF-Q73SG3-F1
#
_cell.length_a   1.000
_cell.length_b   1.000
_cell.length_c   1.000
_cell.angle_alpha   90.00
_cell.angle_beta   90.00
_cell.angle_gamma   90.00
#
_symmetry.space_group_name_H-M   'P 1'
#
loop_
_entity.id
_entity.type
_entity.pdbx_description
1 polymer ?
#
loop_
_entity_poly.entity_id
_entity_poly.type
_entity_poly.pdbx_seq_one_letter_code
_entity_poly.pdbx_strand_id
1 'polypeptide(L)'
;MTTFDGDPSAGDAVDLRETDEATEAADEAAETTEDAAESAETQGEPAEEVDPAAALKAELRSKPGDWYVIHSYAGYENKVKANLETRVQNLDVGDYIFQVEVPTEEVTEIKNGQRKQVNRKVLPGYILVRMDLTDDSWAAVRNTPGVTGFVGATSRPSALSLDDVVKFLLPRGATKKVAKGAASTAAAAEAGGLERPAIEVDYEVGESVTVMDGPFATLPATISEVNGEQQKLKVLVSIFGRETPVELTFSQVSKL
;
A
#
# COMPACT_ATOMS: atom_id res chain seq x y z
N MET A 1 68.01 -9.73 19.54
CA MET A 1 66.99 -8.89 20.21
C MET A 1 65.64 -9.45 19.75
N THR A 2 65.11 -10.58 20.24
CA THR A 2 64.93 -11.08 21.63
C THR A 2 64.34 -9.97 22.51
N THR A 3 63.15 -10.08 23.13
CA THR A 3 62.45 -11.26 23.64
C THR A 3 61.00 -10.89 24.04
N PHE A 4 60.15 -11.92 24.01
CA PHE A 4 58.87 -12.11 24.70
C PHE A 4 59.05 -12.17 26.23
N ASP A 5 58.11 -11.63 27.01
CA ASP A 5 57.79 -11.96 28.42
C ASP A 5 56.54 -11.12 28.80
N GLY A 6 55.47 -11.58 29.47
CA GLY A 6 55.35 -12.63 30.48
C GLY A 6 54.68 -12.02 31.72
N ASP A 7 53.38 -12.28 31.91
CA ASP A 7 52.58 -12.03 33.14
C ASP A 7 53.26 -12.68 34.36
N PRO A 8 53.21 -12.16 35.62
CA PRO A 8 52.14 -12.57 36.54
C PRO A 8 51.85 -11.65 37.76
N SER A 9 50.86 -12.09 38.56
CA SER A 9 50.73 -11.92 40.03
C SER A 9 49.61 -10.97 40.48
N ALA A 10 48.42 -11.46 40.83
CA ALA A 10 48.06 -12.22 42.06
C ALA A 10 48.01 -11.37 43.33
N GLY A 11 46.80 -11.26 43.89
CA GLY A 11 46.49 -11.29 45.32
C GLY A 11 46.75 -10.02 46.12
N ASP A 12 45.68 -9.41 46.64
CA ASP A 12 45.48 -9.50 48.09
C ASP A 12 44.00 -9.26 48.44
N ALA A 13 43.52 -10.09 49.35
CA ALA A 13 42.20 -10.08 49.93
C ALA A 13 42.35 -9.75 51.41
N VAL A 14 41.65 -8.73 51.90
CA VAL A 14 41.20 -8.55 53.30
C VAL A 14 40.10 -7.47 53.22
N ASP A 15 38.81 -7.74 53.41
CA ASP A 15 38.06 -8.49 54.42
C ASP A 15 37.94 -7.78 55.78
N LEU A 16 36.68 -7.72 56.23
CA LEU A 16 36.19 -7.48 57.60
C LEU A 16 36.36 -6.06 58.15
N ARG A 17 35.38 -5.45 58.81
CA ARG A 17 34.09 -5.91 59.33
C ARG A 17 33.42 -4.71 60.01
N GLU A 18 32.12 -4.86 60.21
CA GLU A 18 31.39 -4.39 61.39
C GLU A 18 31.19 -2.87 61.48
N THR A 19 30.01 -2.36 61.80
CA THR A 19 28.85 -2.94 62.49
C THR A 19 27.72 -1.93 62.26
N ASP A 20 26.53 -2.38 61.87
CA ASP A 20 25.44 -2.68 62.81
C ASP A 20 24.74 -1.36 63.20
N GLU A 21 23.44 -1.22 63.18
CA GLU A 21 22.36 -2.13 63.55
C GLU A 21 21.14 -1.41 62.90
N ALA A 22 20.27 -2.08 62.14
CA ALA A 22 19.17 -2.86 62.70
C ALA A 22 17.86 -2.05 62.79
N THR A 23 16.66 -2.60 62.63
CA THR A 23 16.27 -4.00 62.44
C THR A 23 14.75 -4.05 62.34
N GLU A 24 14.30 -5.04 61.58
CA GLU A 24 13.05 -5.80 61.75
C GLU A 24 11.72 -5.07 61.56
N ALA A 25 10.65 -5.72 61.13
CA ALA A 25 10.28 -7.12 60.87
C ALA A 25 8.82 -7.01 60.39
N ALA A 26 8.09 -7.97 59.84
CA ALA A 26 8.20 -9.38 59.45
C ALA A 26 6.78 -9.64 58.89
N ASP A 27 6.64 -10.34 57.75
CA ASP A 27 6.22 -11.75 57.71
C ASP A 27 4.69 -11.90 57.93
N GLU A 28 3.92 -12.71 57.21
CA GLU A 28 4.15 -14.10 56.84
C GLU A 28 3.11 -14.54 55.78
N ALA A 29 3.33 -15.73 55.23
CA ALA A 29 2.82 -16.34 54.00
C ALA A 29 1.52 -17.19 54.12
N ALA A 30 1.21 -17.89 53.00
CA ALA A 30 0.36 -19.09 52.77
C ALA A 30 -1.00 -18.85 52.07
N GLU A 31 -1.60 -19.75 51.27
CA GLU A 31 -1.21 -20.78 50.30
C GLU A 31 -2.50 -21.12 49.48
N THR A 32 -2.35 -21.52 48.22
CA THR A 32 -3.21 -22.40 47.35
C THR A 32 -4.75 -22.42 47.43
N THR A 33 -5.42 -22.24 46.27
CA THR A 33 -6.38 -23.23 45.68
C THR A 33 -6.83 -22.86 44.25
N GLU A 34 -6.87 -23.88 43.39
CA GLU A 34 -7.55 -23.91 42.09
C GLU A 34 -9.08 -23.78 42.26
N ASP A 35 -9.75 -23.04 41.37
CA ASP A 35 -11.06 -23.46 40.84
C ASP A 35 -11.26 -22.89 39.43
N ALA A 36 -11.77 -23.74 38.56
CA ALA A 36 -12.01 -23.51 37.15
C ALA A 36 -13.52 -23.39 36.87
N ALA A 37 -13.85 -22.77 35.73
CA ALA A 37 -15.16 -22.78 35.04
C ALA A 37 -16.25 -21.90 35.69
N GLU A 38 -17.09 -21.13 35.01
CA GLU A 38 -17.38 -20.88 33.59
C GLU A 38 -18.49 -19.79 33.56
N SER A 39 -18.73 -19.21 32.38
CA SER A 39 -19.83 -18.28 31.99
C SER A 39 -19.41 -16.80 31.99
N ALA A 40 -19.53 -16.02 30.91
CA ALA A 40 -20.26 -16.21 29.68
C ALA A 40 -19.60 -15.41 28.55
N GLU A 41 -19.38 -16.12 27.44
CA GLU A 41 -19.49 -15.69 26.05
C GLU A 41 -19.79 -14.20 25.80
N THR A 42 -18.75 -13.40 25.54
CA THR A 42 -18.92 -12.26 24.64
C THR A 42 -18.74 -12.79 23.22
N GLN A 43 -19.89 -12.88 22.58
CA GLN A 43 -20.14 -13.30 21.21
C GLN A 43 -19.10 -12.73 20.25
N GLY A 44 -18.62 -13.61 19.36
CA GLY A 44 -17.84 -13.22 18.20
C GLY A 44 -18.60 -12.18 17.41
N GLU A 45 -18.05 -10.97 17.39
CA GLU A 45 -18.33 -10.01 16.35
C GLU A 45 -17.96 -10.70 15.02
N PRO A 46 -18.84 -10.68 14.00
CA PRO A 46 -18.37 -11.03 12.67
C PRO A 46 -17.23 -10.04 12.39
N ALA A 47 -16.07 -10.56 12.00
CA ALA A 47 -15.06 -9.74 11.35
C ALA A 47 -15.73 -9.19 10.08
N GLU A 48 -16.41 -8.05 10.23
CA GLU A 48 -16.80 -7.18 9.14
C GLU A 48 -15.50 -7.01 8.34
N GLU A 49 -15.49 -7.41 7.08
CA GLU A 49 -14.37 -7.14 6.18
C GLU A 49 -14.13 -5.63 6.23
N VAL A 50 -13.23 -5.20 7.11
CA VAL A 50 -12.94 -3.81 7.33
C VAL A 50 -12.42 -3.33 6.00
N ASP A 51 -13.22 -2.50 5.32
CA ASP A 51 -12.84 -1.89 4.05
C ASP A 51 -11.38 -1.45 4.16
N PRO A 52 -10.48 -1.88 3.26
CA PRO A 52 -9.06 -1.52 3.35
C PRO A 52 -8.87 0.00 3.49
N ALA A 53 -9.81 0.81 2.97
CA ALA A 53 -9.82 2.25 3.18
C ALA A 53 -10.19 2.67 4.62
N ALA A 54 -11.18 2.04 5.23
CA ALA A 54 -11.58 2.31 6.61
C ALA A 54 -10.51 1.88 7.61
N ALA A 55 -9.86 0.73 7.38
CA ALA A 55 -8.74 0.26 8.19
C ALA A 55 -7.55 1.23 8.12
N LEU A 56 -7.15 1.62 6.90
CA LEU A 56 -6.06 2.59 6.70
C LEU A 56 -6.40 3.94 7.33
N LYS A 57 -7.65 4.40 7.21
CA LYS A 57 -8.11 5.65 7.84
C LYS A 57 -8.03 5.59 9.36
N ALA A 58 -8.47 4.49 9.97
CA ALA A 58 -8.40 4.30 11.42
C ALA A 58 -6.94 4.26 11.90
N GLU A 59 -6.07 3.55 11.18
CA GLU A 59 -4.64 3.52 11.44
C GLU A 59 -4.01 4.90 11.33
N LEU A 60 -4.24 5.63 10.24
CA LEU A 60 -3.69 6.96 10.03
C LEU A 60 -4.19 7.98 11.06
N ARG A 61 -5.42 7.82 11.57
CA ARG A 61 -5.99 8.67 12.62
C ARG A 61 -5.38 8.40 14.00
N SER A 62 -4.96 7.16 14.26
CA SER A 62 -4.31 6.78 15.52
C SER A 62 -2.87 7.30 15.61
N LYS A 63 -2.24 7.54 14.47
CA LYS A 63 -0.84 7.97 14.39
C LYS A 63 -0.71 9.50 14.57
N PRO A 64 0.35 9.99 15.22
CA PRO A 64 0.58 11.43 15.42
C PRO A 64 1.02 12.12 14.13
N GLY A 65 0.71 13.41 14.02
CA GLY A 65 1.15 14.30 12.94
C GLY A 65 0.14 14.49 11.82
N ASP A 66 0.25 15.64 11.16
CA ASP A 66 -0.58 16.02 10.02
C ASP A 66 0.08 15.65 8.70
N TRP A 67 -0.74 15.41 7.68
CA TRP A 67 -0.25 15.10 6.34
C TRP A 67 -0.09 16.37 5.51
N TYR A 68 1.04 16.50 4.83
CA TYR A 68 1.34 17.58 3.90
C TYR A 68 1.79 17.02 2.56
N VAL A 69 1.69 17.86 1.53
CA VAL A 69 2.16 17.54 0.19
C VAL A 69 3.41 18.33 -0.14
N ILE A 70 4.41 17.62 -0.63
CA ILE A 70 5.65 18.19 -1.15
C ILE A 70 5.63 18.06 -2.67
N HIS A 71 6.00 19.14 -3.35
CA HIS A 71 6.29 19.12 -4.77
C HIS A 71 7.78 18.88 -4.99
N SER A 72 8.08 18.01 -5.95
CA SER A 72 9.41 17.58 -6.35
C SER A 72 9.48 17.44 -7.86
N TYR A 73 10.69 17.36 -8.41
CA TYR A 73 10.85 17.12 -9.85
C TYR A 73 10.36 15.72 -10.22
N ALA A 74 9.57 15.63 -11.30
CA ALA A 74 9.09 14.35 -11.81
C ALA A 74 10.25 13.41 -12.14
N GLY A 75 10.15 12.15 -11.72
CA GLY A 75 11.21 11.15 -11.87
C GLY A 75 12.19 11.09 -10.68
N TYR A 76 12.23 12.11 -9.82
CA TYR A 76 13.12 12.16 -8.65
C TYR A 76 12.43 11.77 -7.34
N GLU A 77 11.14 11.44 -7.35
CA GLU A 77 10.31 11.26 -6.15
C GLU A 77 10.87 10.18 -5.20
N ASN A 78 11.23 9.01 -5.75
CA ASN A 78 11.82 7.92 -4.94
C ASN A 78 13.18 8.31 -4.37
N LYS A 79 13.96 9.12 -5.10
CA LYS A 79 15.24 9.65 -4.62
C LYS A 79 15.04 10.69 -3.53
N VAL A 80 14.02 11.54 -3.67
CA VAL A 80 13.65 12.53 -2.65
C VAL A 80 13.13 11.85 -1.39
N LYS A 81 12.33 10.77 -1.50
CA LYS A 81 11.93 9.94 -0.35
C LYS A 81 13.15 9.43 0.42
N ALA A 82 14.09 8.77 -0.26
CA ALA A 82 15.31 8.27 0.38
C ALA A 82 16.18 9.40 0.98
N ASN A 83 16.29 10.55 0.30
CA ASN A 83 17.01 11.71 0.82
C ASN A 83 16.34 12.29 2.07
N LEU A 84 15.01 12.37 2.08
CA LEU A 84 14.24 12.83 3.23
C LEU A 84 14.45 11.89 4.41
N GLU A 85 14.28 10.58 4.23
CA GLU A 85 14.50 9.57 5.28
C GLU A 85 15.90 9.66 5.88
N THR A 86 16.92 9.77 5.03
CA THR A 86 18.32 9.93 5.46
C THR A 86 18.52 11.25 6.22
N ARG A 87 17.89 12.33 5.77
CA ARG A 87 18.03 13.65 6.38
C ARG A 87 17.29 13.79 7.71
N VAL A 88 16.14 13.12 7.83
CA VAL A 88 15.38 13.00 9.08
C VAL A 88 16.24 12.33 10.15
N GLN A 89 16.98 11.28 9.78
CA GLN A 89 17.91 10.59 10.67
C GLN A 89 19.13 11.46 11.01
N ASN A 90 19.74 12.11 10.02
CA ASN A 90 20.98 12.87 10.23
C ASN A 90 20.80 14.20 10.98
N LEU A 91 19.60 14.78 10.97
CA LEU A 91 19.28 16.03 11.66
C LEU A 91 18.55 15.81 12.98
N ASP A 92 18.36 14.54 13.39
CA ASP A 92 17.60 14.17 14.59
C ASP A 92 16.20 14.82 14.66
N VAL A 93 15.57 15.03 13.50
CA VAL A 93 14.20 15.55 13.39
C VAL A 93 13.15 14.44 13.23
N GLY A 94 13.53 13.20 13.57
CA GLY A 94 12.66 12.01 13.53
C GLY A 94 11.43 12.13 14.44
N ASP A 95 11.52 12.94 15.48
CA ASP A 95 10.40 13.20 16.40
C ASP A 95 9.33 14.11 15.78
N TYR A 96 9.65 14.81 14.69
CA TYR A 96 8.72 15.69 13.99
C TYR A 96 8.28 15.13 12.64
N ILE A 97 9.13 14.37 11.93
CA ILE A 97 8.81 13.80 10.62
C ILE A 97 8.62 12.29 10.76
N PHE A 98 7.37 11.84 10.72
CA PHE A 98 7.02 10.47 11.05
C PHE A 98 7.00 9.51 9.86
N GLN A 99 6.57 9.99 8.68
CA GLN A 99 6.40 9.12 7.52
C GLN A 99 6.52 9.90 6.20
N VAL A 100 7.16 9.31 5.19
CA VAL A 100 7.25 9.85 3.83
C VAL A 100 6.77 8.78 2.85
N GLU A 101 5.76 9.10 2.04
CA GLU A 101 5.21 8.18 1.04
C GLU A 101 5.15 8.78 -0.37
N VAL A 102 5.48 7.94 -1.34
CA VAL A 102 5.31 8.26 -2.76
C VAL A 102 4.08 7.53 -3.27
N PRO A 103 3.07 8.24 -3.80
CA PRO A 103 1.83 7.61 -4.27
C PRO A 103 2.10 6.81 -5.55
N THR A 104 2.22 5.49 -5.43
CA THR A 104 2.42 4.54 -6.53
C THR A 104 1.34 3.48 -6.55
N GLU A 105 0.95 3.05 -7.76
CA GLU A 105 0.01 1.97 -8.01
C GLU A 105 0.70 0.84 -8.77
N GLU A 106 0.48 -0.39 -8.32
CA GLU A 106 1.00 -1.58 -8.99
C GLU A 106 0.16 -1.90 -10.23
N VAL A 107 0.74 -1.70 -11.41
CA VAL A 107 0.07 -1.99 -12.69
C VAL A 107 0.74 -3.21 -13.32
N THR A 108 -0.06 -4.17 -13.77
CA THR A 108 0.46 -5.30 -14.55
C THR A 108 0.68 -4.86 -15.99
N GLU A 109 1.94 -4.64 -16.36
CA GLU A 109 2.35 -4.35 -17.73
C GLU A 109 2.72 -5.66 -18.44
N ILE A 110 2.19 -5.89 -19.65
CA ILE A 110 2.56 -7.05 -20.47
C ILE A 110 3.71 -6.62 -21.37
N LYS A 111 4.94 -7.01 -21.03
CA LYS A 111 6.13 -6.81 -21.86
C LYS A 111 6.59 -8.17 -22.39
N ASN A 112 6.69 -8.30 -23.71
CA ASN A 112 7.12 -9.53 -24.40
C ASN A 112 6.28 -10.78 -24.06
N GLY A 113 4.97 -10.62 -23.86
CA GLY A 113 4.06 -11.72 -23.50
C GLY A 113 4.18 -12.21 -22.05
N GLN A 114 5.11 -11.67 -21.25
CA GLN A 114 5.19 -11.93 -19.81
C GLN A 114 4.53 -10.78 -19.03
N ARG A 115 3.67 -11.16 -18.07
CA ARG A 115 3.02 -10.21 -17.16
C ARG A 115 4.05 -9.76 -16.12
N LYS A 116 4.37 -8.47 -16.09
CA LYS A 116 5.27 -7.87 -15.10
C LYS A 116 4.50 -6.85 -14.28
N GLN A 117 4.52 -6.97 -12.96
CA GLN A 117 4.04 -5.91 -12.08
C GLN A 117 5.05 -4.75 -12.10
N VAL A 118 4.57 -3.54 -12.40
CA VAL A 118 5.36 -2.32 -12.48
C VAL A 118 4.67 -1.24 -11.67
N ASN A 119 5.41 -0.60 -10.77
CA ASN A 119 4.88 0.49 -9.94
C ASN A 119 4.81 1.76 -10.78
N ARG A 120 3.60 2.22 -11.07
CA ARG A 120 3.33 3.47 -11.78
C ARG A 120 2.97 4.55 -10.77
N LYS A 121 3.58 5.73 -10.88
CA LYS A 121 3.26 6.87 -10.01
C LYS A 121 1.86 7.41 -10.35
N VAL A 122 1.00 7.55 -9.35
CA VAL A 122 -0.36 8.08 -9.51
C VAL A 122 -0.31 9.60 -9.73
N LEU A 123 0.61 10.27 -9.04
CA LEU A 123 0.83 11.71 -9.09
C LEU A 123 2.33 12.01 -9.29
N PRO A 124 2.82 12.18 -10.53
CA PRO A 124 4.22 12.50 -10.76
C PRO A 124 4.56 13.87 -10.16
N GLY A 125 5.70 13.96 -9.50
CA GLY A 125 6.18 15.15 -8.81
C GLY A 125 5.63 15.37 -7.39
N TYR A 126 4.68 14.56 -6.92
CA TYR A 126 4.09 14.75 -5.58
C TYR A 126 4.54 13.67 -4.60
N ILE A 127 4.80 14.09 -3.36
CA ILE A 127 5.19 13.22 -2.25
C ILE A 127 4.34 13.60 -1.04
N LEU A 128 3.80 12.60 -0.34
CA LEU A 128 3.06 12.79 0.90
C LEU A 128 4.04 12.67 2.07
N VAL A 129 3.89 13.56 3.05
CA VAL A 129 4.70 13.52 4.27
C VAL A 129 3.81 13.72 5.48
N ARG A 130 3.99 12.90 6.51
CA ARG A 130 3.33 13.05 7.81
C ARG A 130 4.31 13.65 8.79
N MET A 131 4.02 14.85 9.29
CA MET A 131 4.90 15.55 10.22
C MET A 131 4.14 16.50 11.14
N ASP A 132 4.77 16.89 12.23
CA ASP A 132 4.41 18.09 12.97
C ASP A 132 5.12 19.30 12.35
N LEU A 133 4.37 20.37 12.09
CA LEU A 133 4.90 21.56 11.44
C LEU A 133 5.66 22.44 12.44
N THR A 134 6.99 22.31 12.44
CA THR A 134 7.94 23.13 13.20
C THR A 134 8.94 23.78 12.24
N ASP A 135 9.70 24.76 12.71
CA ASP A 135 10.71 25.42 11.86
C ASP A 135 11.80 24.44 11.40
N ASP A 136 12.17 23.48 12.25
CA ASP A 136 13.18 22.46 11.96
C ASP A 136 12.66 21.42 10.94
N SER A 137 11.44 20.89 11.13
CA SER A 137 10.84 19.94 10.19
C SER A 137 10.59 20.59 8.83
N TRP A 138 10.14 21.85 8.82
CA TRP A 138 9.96 22.65 7.61
C TRP A 138 11.28 22.88 6.88
N ALA A 139 12.33 23.29 7.59
CA ALA A 139 13.65 23.53 7.02
C ALA A 139 14.29 22.25 6.50
N ALA A 140 14.14 21.13 7.21
CA ALA A 140 14.65 19.82 6.78
C ALA A 140 14.08 19.42 5.42
N VAL A 141 12.77 19.55 5.24
CA VAL A 141 12.09 19.23 3.98
C VAL A 141 12.47 20.21 2.88
N ARG A 142 12.42 21.51 3.15
CA ARG A 142 12.66 22.54 2.14
C ARG A 142 14.08 22.54 1.57
N ASN A 143 15.05 22.18 2.42
CA ASN A 143 16.47 22.11 2.07
C ASN A 143 16.88 20.73 1.54
N THR A 144 15.94 19.80 1.35
CA THR A 144 16.24 18.49 0.75
C THR A 144 16.39 18.62 -0.77
N PRO A 145 17.48 18.09 -1.36
CA PRO A 145 17.69 18.14 -2.81
C PRO A 145 16.56 17.44 -3.59
N GLY A 146 16.02 18.14 -4.59
CA GLY A 146 14.92 17.65 -5.43
C GLY A 146 13.52 18.09 -4.98
N VAL A 147 13.41 18.71 -3.81
CA VAL A 147 12.19 19.36 -3.32
C VAL A 147 12.08 20.78 -3.90
N THR A 148 10.97 21.08 -4.55
CA THR A 148 10.68 22.45 -5.04
C THR A 148 9.99 23.29 -3.98
N GLY A 149 9.19 22.65 -3.10
CA GLY A 149 8.55 23.29 -1.96
C GLY A 149 7.34 22.51 -1.48
N PHE A 150 6.67 23.03 -0.46
CA PHE A 150 5.36 22.54 -0.04
C PHE A 150 4.26 23.06 -0.96
N VAL A 151 3.20 22.25 -1.11
CA VAL A 151 1.97 22.68 -1.76
C VAL A 151 1.09 23.39 -0.73
N GLY A 152 0.59 24.58 -1.05
CA GLY A 152 -0.26 25.35 -0.15
C GLY A 152 -0.09 26.86 -0.32
N ALA A 153 -0.54 27.60 0.68
CA ALA A 153 -0.40 29.05 0.73
C ALA A 153 1.09 29.45 0.77
N THR A 154 1.41 30.60 0.17
CA THR A 154 2.79 31.09 -0.06
C THR A 154 3.67 31.09 1.20
N SER A 155 3.10 31.18 2.39
CA SER A 155 3.83 31.26 3.67
C SER A 155 3.72 30.03 4.56
N ARG A 156 2.67 29.20 4.44
CA ARG A 156 2.47 28.00 5.26
C ARG A 156 1.86 26.86 4.46
N PRO A 157 2.38 25.63 4.61
CA PRO A 157 1.82 24.46 3.94
C PRO A 157 0.41 24.18 4.44
N SER A 158 -0.47 23.73 3.55
CA SER A 158 -1.82 23.29 3.93
C SER A 158 -1.77 21.81 4.30
N ALA A 159 -2.33 21.46 5.45
CA ALA A 159 -2.56 20.06 5.79
C ALA A 159 -3.61 19.45 4.86
N LEU A 160 -3.42 18.17 4.51
CA LEU A 160 -4.38 17.35 3.79
C LEU A 160 -5.38 16.70 4.74
N SER A 161 -6.60 16.49 4.25
CA SER A 161 -7.56 15.65 4.95
C SER A 161 -7.13 14.18 4.89
N LEU A 162 -7.45 13.41 5.93
CA LEU A 162 -7.18 11.97 5.96
C LEU A 162 -7.86 11.24 4.79
N ASP A 163 -9.05 11.69 4.39
CA ASP A 163 -9.78 11.12 3.25
C ASP A 163 -9.00 11.28 1.93
N ASP A 164 -8.37 12.45 1.72
CA ASP A 164 -7.54 12.68 0.53
C ASP A 164 -6.27 11.81 0.54
N VAL A 165 -5.61 11.70 1.71
CA VAL A 165 -4.41 10.86 1.88
C VAL A 165 -4.72 9.40 1.55
N VAL A 166 -5.80 8.88 2.14
CA VAL A 166 -6.27 7.51 1.92
C VAL A 166 -6.57 7.28 0.43
N LYS A 167 -7.21 8.25 -0.23
CA LYS A 167 -7.50 8.19 -1.67
C LYS A 167 -6.25 8.15 -2.56
N PHE A 168 -5.14 8.77 -2.14
CA PHE A 168 -3.88 8.77 -2.90
C PHE A 168 -2.99 7.55 -2.61
N LEU A 169 -3.09 6.98 -1.41
CA LEU A 169 -2.32 5.80 -1.01
C LEU A 169 -2.98 4.49 -1.44
N LEU A 170 -4.31 4.45 -1.54
CA LEU A 170 -5.01 3.26 -1.98
C LEU A 170 -4.95 3.09 -3.51
N PRO A 171 -4.76 1.85 -4.00
CA PRO A 171 -4.96 1.53 -5.41
C PRO A 171 -6.38 1.89 -5.86
N ARG A 172 -6.53 2.48 -7.05
CA ARG A 172 -7.86 2.81 -7.59
C ARG A 172 -8.70 1.55 -7.89
N GLY A 173 -8.06 0.39 -7.98
CA GLY A 173 -8.75 -0.91 -8.04
C GLY A 173 -9.53 -1.27 -6.76
N ALA A 174 -9.14 -0.72 -5.59
CA ALA A 174 -9.82 -0.99 -4.32
C ALA A 174 -11.08 -0.13 -4.13
N THR A 175 -11.08 1.12 -4.61
CA THR A 175 -12.22 2.03 -4.46
C THR A 175 -13.42 1.67 -5.34
N LYS A 176 -13.22 0.88 -6.41
CA LYS A 176 -14.34 0.37 -7.23
C LYS A 176 -15.06 -0.84 -6.61
N LYS A 177 -14.45 -1.57 -5.67
CA LYS A 177 -15.16 -2.62 -4.90
C LYS A 177 -16.22 -2.01 -3.95
N VAL A 178 -16.10 -0.74 -3.57
CA VAL A 178 -17.02 -0.05 -2.65
C VAL A 178 -18.30 0.47 -3.34
N ALA A 179 -18.34 0.59 -4.66
CA ALA A 179 -19.54 1.03 -5.39
C ALA A 179 -20.49 -0.11 -5.81
N LYS A 180 -20.11 -1.39 -5.63
CA LYS A 180 -20.92 -2.55 -6.01
C LYS A 180 -21.39 -3.39 -4.80
N GLY A 181 -21.55 -2.73 -3.65
CA GLY A 181 -22.04 -3.33 -2.41
C GLY A 181 -23.46 -2.90 -2.01
N ALA A 182 -24.30 -2.51 -2.97
CA ALA A 182 -25.71 -2.18 -2.70
C ALA A 182 -26.62 -2.59 -3.87
N ALA A 183 -26.52 -3.85 -4.31
CA ALA A 183 -27.62 -4.64 -4.89
C ALA A 183 -27.08 -5.95 -5.50
N SER A 184 -27.06 -7.03 -4.72
CA SER A 184 -27.41 -8.37 -5.21
C SER A 184 -27.41 -9.34 -4.04
N THR A 185 -28.58 -9.53 -3.44
CA THR A 185 -28.87 -10.77 -2.71
C THR A 185 -28.99 -11.92 -3.71
N ALA A 186 -28.47 -13.07 -3.28
CA ALA A 186 -28.78 -14.44 -3.70
C ALA A 186 -27.86 -15.10 -4.75
N ALA A 187 -27.00 -15.97 -4.19
CA ALA A 187 -26.77 -17.37 -4.59
C ALA A 187 -26.08 -17.64 -5.94
N ALA A 188 -25.12 -18.57 -6.07
CA ALA A 188 -24.34 -19.38 -5.15
C ALA A 188 -23.15 -19.95 -5.94
N ALA A 189 -22.01 -20.11 -5.26
CA ALA A 189 -20.97 -21.14 -5.39
C ALA A 189 -20.77 -21.88 -6.73
N GLU A 190 -19.58 -21.78 -7.34
CA GLU A 190 -18.46 -22.73 -7.12
C GLU A 190 -17.27 -22.51 -8.09
N ALA A 191 -16.09 -22.89 -7.60
CA ALA A 191 -14.87 -23.28 -8.33
C ALA A 191 -14.04 -22.20 -9.08
N GLY A 192 -13.14 -21.57 -8.32
CA GLY A 192 -11.69 -21.55 -8.58
C GLY A 192 -11.19 -21.12 -9.97
N GLY A 193 -10.55 -19.95 -10.03
CA GLY A 193 -9.59 -19.66 -11.08
C GLY A 193 -9.28 -18.18 -11.27
N LEU A 194 -8.20 -17.74 -10.62
CA LEU A 194 -7.42 -16.52 -10.89
C LEU A 194 -8.25 -15.29 -11.28
N GLU A 195 -8.37 -14.34 -10.35
CA GLU A 195 -8.73 -12.94 -10.62
C GLU A 195 -7.79 -12.38 -11.72
N ARG A 196 -8.22 -12.58 -12.98
CA ARG A 196 -7.69 -11.86 -14.12
C ARG A 196 -8.22 -10.43 -13.96
N PRO A 197 -7.34 -9.41 -13.97
CA PRO A 197 -7.76 -8.03 -13.81
C PRO A 197 -8.86 -7.78 -14.83
N ALA A 198 -9.99 -7.27 -14.35
CA ALA A 198 -11.09 -6.84 -15.20
C ALA A 198 -10.51 -5.82 -16.17
N ILE A 199 -10.24 -6.27 -17.40
CA ILE A 199 -9.96 -5.37 -18.49
C ILE A 199 -11.33 -4.74 -18.76
N GLU A 200 -11.59 -3.59 -18.15
CA GLU A 200 -12.67 -2.71 -18.57
C GLU A 200 -12.31 -2.23 -19.96
N VAL A 201 -12.76 -2.98 -20.95
CA VAL A 201 -12.77 -2.53 -22.33
C VAL A 201 -14.22 -2.23 -22.64
N ASP A 202 -14.52 -0.94 -22.74
CA ASP A 202 -15.82 -0.44 -23.18
C ASP A 202 -16.00 -0.77 -24.68
N TYR A 203 -16.61 -1.92 -24.96
CA TYR A 203 -17.04 -2.32 -26.31
C TYR A 203 -18.55 -2.09 -26.46
N GLU A 204 -18.94 -1.40 -27.53
CA GLU A 204 -20.35 -1.20 -27.88
C GLU A 204 -20.78 -2.10 -29.05
N VAL A 205 -22.06 -2.48 -29.06
CA VAL A 205 -22.65 -3.23 -30.17
C VAL A 205 -22.70 -2.32 -31.41
N GLY A 206 -22.22 -2.82 -32.55
CA GLY A 206 -22.11 -2.08 -33.81
C GLY A 206 -20.74 -1.43 -34.04
N GLU A 207 -19.81 -1.57 -33.10
CA GLU A 207 -18.46 -1.03 -33.23
C GLU A 207 -17.56 -1.88 -34.13
N SER A 208 -16.67 -1.23 -34.88
CA SER A 208 -15.68 -1.89 -35.74
C SER A 208 -14.41 -2.22 -34.96
N VAL A 209 -14.02 -3.49 -34.98
CA VAL A 209 -12.83 -4.00 -34.30
C VAL A 209 -11.96 -4.80 -35.26
N THR A 210 -10.67 -4.87 -34.99
CA THR A 210 -9.73 -5.74 -35.70
C THR A 210 -9.41 -6.96 -34.85
N VAL A 211 -9.51 -8.15 -35.45
CA VAL A 211 -9.10 -9.39 -34.76
C VAL A 211 -7.57 -9.44 -34.70
N MET A 212 -7.01 -9.59 -33.51
CA MET A 212 -5.56 -9.65 -33.28
C MET A 212 -5.02 -11.09 -33.24
N ASP A 213 -5.85 -12.06 -32.85
CA ASP A 213 -5.39 -13.42 -32.57
C ASP A 213 -6.38 -14.48 -33.12
N GLY A 214 -5.84 -15.65 -33.45
CA GLY A 214 -6.58 -16.75 -34.08
C GLY A 214 -6.54 -16.76 -35.61
N PRO A 215 -7.24 -17.70 -36.25
CA PRO A 215 -7.21 -17.91 -37.71
C PRO A 215 -7.81 -16.76 -38.52
N PHE A 216 -8.46 -15.82 -37.85
CA PHE A 216 -9.08 -14.62 -38.44
C PHE A 216 -8.30 -13.33 -38.09
N ALA A 217 -7.08 -13.47 -37.56
CA ALA A 217 -6.23 -12.32 -37.24
C ALA A 217 -6.05 -11.39 -38.45
N THR A 218 -5.97 -10.09 -38.20
CA THR A 218 -5.88 -8.97 -39.17
C THR A 218 -7.15 -8.67 -39.97
N LEU A 219 -8.24 -9.43 -39.80
CA LEU A 219 -9.51 -9.14 -40.47
C LEU A 219 -10.34 -8.11 -39.69
N PRO A 220 -11.00 -7.17 -40.39
CA PRO A 220 -11.96 -6.28 -39.78
C PRO A 220 -13.25 -7.05 -39.45
N ALA A 221 -13.81 -6.79 -38.28
CA ALA A 221 -15.04 -7.37 -37.80
C ALA A 221 -15.92 -6.32 -37.11
N THR A 222 -17.23 -6.58 -37.07
CA THR A 222 -18.19 -5.70 -36.38
C THR A 222 -18.82 -6.43 -35.20
N ILE A 223 -18.93 -5.78 -34.05
CA ILE A 223 -19.51 -6.38 -32.85
C ILE A 223 -21.02 -6.50 -33.01
N SER A 224 -21.54 -7.73 -32.94
CA SER A 224 -22.98 -8.00 -33.00
C SER A 224 -23.61 -8.13 -31.60
N GLU A 225 -22.88 -8.71 -30.64
CA GLU A 225 -23.40 -8.94 -29.29
C GLU A 225 -22.22 -9.01 -28.30
N VAL A 226 -22.38 -8.35 -27.15
CA VAL A 226 -21.37 -8.32 -26.08
C VAL A 226 -21.89 -9.13 -24.90
N ASN A 227 -21.22 -10.22 -24.54
CA ASN A 227 -21.52 -10.97 -23.32
C ASN A 227 -20.47 -10.65 -22.25
N GLY A 228 -20.77 -9.64 -21.43
CA GLY A 228 -19.89 -9.17 -20.36
C GLY A 228 -19.70 -10.19 -19.23
N GLU A 229 -20.66 -11.08 -18.99
CA GLU A 229 -20.57 -12.10 -17.94
C GLU A 229 -19.58 -13.22 -18.31
N GLN A 230 -19.55 -13.63 -19.58
CA GLN A 230 -18.70 -14.71 -20.07
C GLN A 230 -17.39 -14.23 -20.70
N GLN A 231 -17.18 -12.92 -20.78
CA GLN A 231 -16.04 -12.31 -21.48
C GLN A 231 -15.90 -12.73 -22.96
N LYS A 232 -17.03 -12.88 -23.64
CA LYS A 232 -17.12 -13.30 -25.04
C LYS A 232 -17.87 -12.26 -25.87
N LEU A 233 -17.43 -12.10 -27.11
CA LEU A 233 -17.99 -11.23 -28.13
C LEU A 233 -18.46 -12.08 -29.30
N LYS A 234 -19.68 -11.88 -29.76
CA LYS A 234 -20.09 -12.34 -31.09
C LYS A 234 -19.77 -11.24 -32.07
N VAL A 235 -18.82 -11.51 -32.95
CA VAL A 235 -18.41 -10.57 -34.00
C VAL A 235 -18.76 -11.14 -35.37
N LEU A 236 -19.10 -10.25 -36.29
CA LEU A 236 -19.31 -10.55 -37.70
C LEU A 236 -18.01 -10.24 -38.43
N VAL A 237 -17.26 -11.28 -38.80
CA VAL A 237 -16.03 -11.11 -39.58
C VAL A 237 -16.42 -11.03 -41.05
N SER A 238 -16.00 -9.96 -41.73
CA SER A 238 -16.25 -9.78 -43.16
C SER A 238 -15.18 -10.51 -43.97
N ILE A 239 -15.56 -11.65 -44.54
CA ILE A 239 -14.67 -12.50 -45.34
C ILE A 239 -15.27 -12.63 -46.74
N PHE A 240 -14.57 -12.13 -47.76
CA PHE A 240 -15.02 -12.16 -49.17
C PHE A 240 -16.40 -11.53 -49.41
N GLY A 241 -16.74 -10.45 -48.69
CA GLY A 241 -18.03 -9.77 -48.82
C GLY A 241 -19.22 -10.55 -48.23
N ARG A 242 -18.95 -11.54 -47.38
CA ARG A 242 -19.95 -12.25 -46.58
C ARG A 242 -19.62 -12.11 -45.11
N GLU A 243 -20.62 -11.79 -44.30
CA GLU A 243 -20.48 -11.67 -42.85
C GLU A 243 -20.64 -13.06 -42.22
N THR A 244 -19.64 -13.47 -41.45
CA THR A 244 -19.64 -14.78 -40.78
C THR A 244 -19.59 -14.56 -39.28
N PRO A 245 -20.59 -15.05 -38.50
CA PRO A 245 -20.60 -14.87 -37.05
C PRO A 245 -19.56 -15.79 -36.40
N VAL A 246 -18.68 -15.21 -35.59
CA VAL A 246 -17.63 -15.90 -34.84
C VAL A 246 -17.63 -15.41 -33.39
N GLU A 247 -17.42 -16.34 -32.45
CA GLU A 247 -17.24 -16.01 -31.04
C GLU A 247 -15.75 -15.78 -30.73
N LEU A 248 -15.41 -14.59 -30.23
CA LEU A 248 -14.06 -14.20 -29.83
C LEU A 248 -14.04 -13.70 -28.39
N THR A 249 -12.86 -13.68 -27.77
CA THR A 249 -12.68 -13.10 -26.42
C THR A 249 -12.19 -11.65 -26.51
N PHE A 250 -12.38 -10.86 -25.45
CA PHE A 250 -11.93 -9.45 -25.39
C PHE A 250 -10.42 -9.28 -25.64
N SER A 251 -9.60 -10.28 -25.32
CA SER A 251 -8.15 -10.22 -25.54
C SER A 251 -7.73 -10.44 -27.00
N GLN A 252 -8.63 -10.97 -27.84
CA GLN A 252 -8.34 -11.33 -29.23
C GLN A 252 -8.78 -10.25 -30.22
N VAL A 253 -9.39 -9.16 -29.75
CA VAL A 253 -9.86 -8.07 -30.59
C VAL A 253 -9.28 -6.74 -30.12
N SER A 254 -8.98 -5.84 -31.05
CA SER A 254 -8.53 -4.48 -30.78
C SER A 254 -9.50 -3.50 -31.44
N LYS A 255 -9.84 -2.43 -30.73
CA LYS A 255 -10.60 -1.31 -31.27
C LYS A 255 -9.84 -0.64 -32.41
N LEU A 256 -10.57 -0.22 -33.44
CA LEU A 256 -10.06 0.62 -34.52
C LEU A 256 -10.35 2.10 -34.25
#